data_AF-A0A9D8IH52-F1
#
_entry.id   AF-A0A9D8IH52-F1
#
_cell.length_a   1.000
_cell.length_b   1.000
_cell.length_c   1.000
_cell.angle_alpha   90.00
_cell.angle_beta   90.00
_cell.angle_gamma   90.00
#
_symmetry.space_group_name_H-M   'P 1'
#
loop_
_entity.id
_entity.type
_entity.pdbx_description
1 polymer ?
#
loop_
_entity_poly.entity_id
_entity_poly.type
_entity_poly.pdbx_seq_one_letter_code
_entity_poly.pdbx_strand_id
1 'polypeptide(L)'
;MFRFFEQHNIAYRKGKTEVGNELSNSTQYNCLSTTDFFFHKPGFTDPVIMEINEGKEFIPLPQAYTRCSLIHLCENNYITSDKGIEKVLLKKGFSCFYFHPGEIRIPGHNNGFIGGTAGVWRKRIFFNGNIELHADGQRLKEHLLNLGLEIICLSDEYLYDGGCIFFV
;
A
#
# COMPACT_ATOMS: atom_id res chain seq x y z
N MET A 1 -9.78 7.09 17.64
CA MET A 1 -8.79 6.04 17.32
C MET A 1 -8.00 5.56 18.53
N PHE A 2 -7.23 6.39 19.24
CA PHE A 2 -6.40 5.92 20.36
C PHE A 2 -7.16 5.15 21.45
N ARG A 3 -8.35 5.63 21.86
CA ARG A 3 -9.22 4.90 22.79
C ARG A 3 -9.60 3.51 22.29
N PHE A 4 -9.82 3.34 20.99
CA PHE A 4 -10.12 2.02 20.41
C PHE A 4 -8.92 1.09 20.56
N PHE A 5 -7.70 1.57 20.29
CA PHE A 5 -6.48 0.79 20.48
C PHE A 5 -6.26 0.42 21.94
N GLU A 6 -6.43 1.36 22.86
CA GLU A 6 -6.34 1.12 24.31
C GLU A 6 -7.35 0.06 24.78
N GLN A 7 -8.61 0.18 24.37
CA GLN A 7 -9.68 -0.77 24.72
C GLN A 7 -9.43 -2.20 24.23
N HIS A 8 -8.75 -2.35 23.10
CA HIS A 8 -8.47 -3.65 22.49
C HIS A 8 -7.03 -4.13 22.75
N ASN A 9 -6.26 -3.43 23.58
CA ASN A 9 -4.84 -3.72 23.84
C ASN A 9 -3.98 -3.79 22.57
N ILE A 10 -4.32 -2.98 21.56
CA ILE A 10 -3.53 -2.87 20.32
C ILE A 10 -2.37 -1.92 20.59
N ALA A 11 -1.14 -2.42 20.42
CA ALA A 11 0.06 -1.61 20.57
C ALA A 11 0.10 -0.52 19.48
N TYR A 12 0.40 0.71 19.88
CA TYR A 12 0.59 1.83 18.96
C TYR A 12 1.74 2.72 19.41
N ARG A 13 2.33 3.43 18.45
CA ARG A 13 3.33 4.48 18.69
C ARG A 13 2.85 5.76 18.01
N LYS A 14 2.95 6.89 18.72
CA LYS A 14 2.63 8.20 18.15
C LYS A 14 3.84 8.72 17.36
N GLY A 15 3.60 9.23 16.16
CA GLY A 15 4.61 9.97 15.40
C GLY A 15 4.82 11.39 15.95
N LYS A 16 5.72 12.14 15.33
CA LYS A 16 6.08 13.51 15.73
C LYS A 16 5.35 14.57 14.94
N THR A 17 4.89 14.25 13.73
CA THR A 17 4.27 15.23 12.84
C THR A 17 2.76 15.04 12.76
N GLU A 18 2.03 16.15 12.77
CA GLU A 18 0.57 16.19 12.61
C GLU A 18 0.17 15.95 11.16
N VAL A 19 -0.92 15.20 10.95
CA VAL A 19 -1.47 14.96 9.61
C VAL A 19 -2.18 16.22 9.13
N GLY A 20 -1.89 16.62 7.89
CA GLY A 20 -2.54 17.75 7.23
C GLY A 20 -2.89 17.46 5.78
N ASN A 21 -3.18 18.51 5.02
CA ASN A 21 -3.61 18.44 3.62
C ASN A 21 -2.50 18.76 2.62
N GLU A 22 -1.34 19.21 3.09
CA GLU A 22 -0.19 19.49 2.25
C GLU A 22 0.57 18.20 1.96
N LEU A 23 1.18 18.07 0.79
CA LEU A 23 1.88 16.85 0.41
C LEU A 23 2.90 16.38 1.48
N SER A 24 3.60 17.32 2.11
CA SER A 24 4.60 17.02 3.15
C SER A 24 4.03 16.42 4.43
N ASN A 25 2.77 16.73 4.78
CA ASN A 25 2.14 16.29 6.02
C ASN A 25 0.93 15.37 5.82
N SER A 26 0.49 15.14 4.58
CA SER A 26 -0.49 14.13 4.21
C SER A 26 0.14 12.76 3.93
N THR A 27 1.46 12.70 3.68
CA THR A 27 2.15 11.47 3.22
C THR A 27 3.15 10.89 4.20
N GLN A 28 3.35 11.54 5.35
CA GLN A 28 4.44 11.19 6.27
C GLN A 28 4.37 9.81 6.92
N TYR A 29 3.17 9.23 6.96
CA TYR A 29 2.92 7.85 7.40
C TYR A 29 2.68 6.89 6.22
N ASN A 30 2.78 7.38 4.99
CA ASN A 30 2.47 6.65 3.77
C ASN A 30 3.72 5.96 3.22
N CYS A 31 4.16 4.92 3.93
CA CYS A 31 5.36 4.13 3.63
C CYS A 31 5.06 2.63 3.79
N LEU A 32 5.88 1.77 3.19
CA LEU A 32 5.72 0.33 3.29
C LEU A 32 6.94 -0.30 3.96
N SER A 33 6.71 -1.15 4.96
CA SER A 33 7.75 -1.83 5.70
C SER A 33 7.57 -3.34 5.59
N THR A 34 8.63 -4.06 5.24
CA THR A 34 8.70 -5.52 5.25
C THR A 34 9.70 -5.96 6.33
N THR A 35 10.07 -7.24 6.37
CA THR A 35 11.12 -7.72 7.29
C THR A 35 12.45 -7.02 7.02
N ASP A 36 12.87 -6.97 5.75
CA ASP A 36 14.23 -6.56 5.38
C ASP A 36 14.30 -5.17 4.74
N PHE A 37 13.17 -4.64 4.26
CA PHE A 37 13.13 -3.43 3.44
C PHE A 37 12.17 -2.39 3.99
N PHE A 38 12.54 -1.12 3.83
CA PHE A 38 11.69 0.03 4.10
C PHE A 38 11.55 0.92 2.87
N PHE A 39 10.35 0.97 2.31
CA PHE A 39 10.01 1.70 1.09
C PHE A 39 9.38 3.02 1.44
N HIS A 40 10.00 4.11 1.02
CA HIS A 40 9.51 5.44 1.35
C HIS A 40 10.00 6.51 0.38
N LYS A 41 9.38 7.68 0.43
CA LYS A 41 9.90 8.90 -0.20
C LYS A 41 10.84 9.63 0.78
N PRO A 42 12.13 9.77 0.47
CA PRO A 42 13.04 10.55 1.31
C PRO A 42 12.57 11.99 1.49
N GLY A 43 12.64 12.51 2.72
CA GLY A 43 12.22 13.86 3.09
C GLY A 43 10.74 14.02 3.44
N PHE A 44 9.93 12.97 3.29
CA PHE A 44 8.49 13.03 3.60
C PHE A 44 8.10 12.19 4.82
N THR A 45 8.88 11.18 5.20
CA THR A 45 8.55 10.24 6.28
C THR A 45 8.72 10.81 7.68
N ASP A 46 7.79 10.51 8.59
CA ASP A 46 7.89 10.87 10.00
C ASP A 46 9.15 10.26 10.66
N PRO A 47 9.91 11.03 11.47
CA PRO A 47 11.13 10.54 12.10
C PRO A 47 10.95 9.29 12.97
N VAL A 48 9.78 9.10 13.60
CA VAL A 48 9.49 7.92 14.42
C VAL A 48 9.40 6.67 13.56
N ILE A 49 8.85 6.78 12.35
CA ILE A 49 8.82 5.66 11.41
C ILE A 49 10.23 5.31 10.93
N MET A 50 11.08 6.32 10.69
CA MET A 50 12.47 6.10 10.29
C MET A 50 13.22 5.32 11.39
N GLU A 51 13.06 5.72 12.64
CA GLU A 51 13.68 5.09 13.81
C GLU A 51 13.30 3.60 13.95
N ILE A 52 12.01 3.26 13.86
CA ILE A 52 11.57 1.85 13.99
C ILE A 52 12.00 0.95 12.82
N ASN A 53 12.56 1.52 11.75
CA ASN A 53 13.02 0.80 10.56
C ASN A 53 14.55 0.87 10.37
N GLU A 54 15.32 1.40 11.33
CA GLU A 54 16.76 1.65 11.18
C GLU A 54 17.60 0.42 10.82
N GLY A 55 17.15 -0.78 11.18
CA GLY A 55 17.82 -2.05 10.87
C GLY A 55 17.54 -2.61 9.47
N LYS A 56 16.77 -1.92 8.63
CA LYS A 56 16.34 -2.39 7.31
C LYS A 56 17.08 -1.67 6.19
N GLU A 57 17.04 -2.23 4.98
CA GLU A 57 17.50 -1.50 3.81
C GLU A 57 16.44 -0.48 3.35
N PHE A 58 16.83 0.78 3.24
CA PHE A 58 15.96 1.86 2.80
C PHE A 58 15.90 1.90 1.27
N ILE A 59 14.71 1.72 0.71
CA ILE A 59 14.45 1.77 -0.72
C ILE A 59 13.77 3.11 -1.05
N PRO A 60 14.52 4.09 -1.60
CA PRO A 60 13.95 5.40 -1.93
C PRO A 60 13.03 5.30 -3.14
N LEU A 61 11.80 5.77 -2.98
CA LEU A 61 10.77 5.80 -4.02
C LEU A 61 10.45 7.23 -4.44
N PRO A 62 10.05 7.46 -5.71
CA PRO A 62 9.72 8.79 -6.19
C PRO A 62 8.36 9.30 -5.70
N GLN A 63 7.46 8.40 -5.30
CA GLN A 63 6.07 8.66 -4.93
C GLN A 63 5.91 8.78 -3.40
N ALA A 64 5.36 9.90 -2.94
CA ALA A 64 5.15 10.16 -1.51
C ALA A 64 3.99 9.36 -0.92
N TYR A 65 2.93 9.09 -1.70
CA TYR A 65 1.85 8.17 -1.32
C TYR A 65 2.27 6.70 -1.49
N THR A 66 3.44 6.31 -0.96
CA THR A 66 4.04 4.99 -1.21
C THR A 66 3.10 3.84 -0.83
N ARG A 67 2.56 3.81 0.39
CA ARG A 67 1.69 2.71 0.86
C ARG A 67 0.36 2.64 0.11
N CYS A 68 -0.21 3.78 -0.28
CA CYS A 68 -1.41 3.80 -1.11
C CYS A 68 -1.10 3.33 -2.53
N SER A 69 0.09 3.62 -3.07
CA SER A 69 0.47 3.19 -4.42
C SER A 69 1.02 1.76 -4.50
N LEU A 70 1.60 1.21 -3.43
CA LEU A 70 2.37 -0.03 -3.40
C LEU A 70 1.79 -1.06 -2.40
N ILE A 71 1.68 -2.31 -2.85
CA ILE A 71 1.32 -3.47 -2.04
C ILE A 71 2.50 -4.44 -2.04
N HIS A 72 2.86 -4.94 -0.86
CA HIS A 72 3.72 -6.12 -0.71
C HIS A 72 2.86 -7.36 -0.58
N LEU A 73 3.13 -8.37 -1.42
CA LEU A 73 2.36 -9.62 -1.45
C LEU A 73 3.03 -10.71 -0.62
N CYS A 74 4.23 -11.12 -1.04
CA CYS A 74 5.07 -12.09 -0.37
C CYS A 74 6.49 -12.01 -0.94
N GLU A 75 7.49 -12.32 -0.12
CA GLU A 75 8.91 -12.29 -0.52
C GLU A 75 9.24 -10.97 -1.24
N ASN A 76 9.70 -11.05 -2.50
CA ASN A 76 10.04 -9.90 -3.34
C ASN A 76 8.98 -9.61 -4.43
N ASN A 77 7.71 -9.95 -4.19
CA ASN A 77 6.59 -9.70 -5.11
C ASN A 77 5.72 -8.53 -4.63
N TYR A 78 5.43 -7.62 -5.56
CA TYR A 78 4.72 -6.36 -5.30
C TYR A 78 3.68 -6.03 -6.37
N ILE A 79 2.70 -5.21 -6.03
CA ILE A 79 1.78 -4.56 -6.98
C ILE A 79 1.91 -3.06 -6.80
N THR A 80 1.93 -2.30 -7.89
CA THR A 80 1.95 -0.85 -7.84
C THR A 80 1.03 -0.20 -8.87
N SER A 81 0.47 0.96 -8.51
CA SER A 81 -0.20 1.86 -9.47
C SER A 81 0.70 2.98 -9.99
N ASP A 82 1.98 3.02 -9.58
CA ASP A 82 2.93 4.06 -9.93
C ASP A 82 4.11 3.50 -10.75
N LYS A 83 4.31 4.03 -11.96
CA LYS A 83 5.39 3.62 -12.88
C LYS A 83 6.79 3.98 -12.38
N GLY A 84 6.92 5.03 -11.58
CA GLY A 84 8.17 5.38 -10.92
C GLY A 84 8.56 4.35 -9.87
N ILE A 85 7.59 3.88 -9.06
CA ILE A 85 7.80 2.78 -8.11
C ILE A 85 8.16 1.50 -8.87
N GLU A 86 7.39 1.11 -9.91
CA GLU A 86 7.67 -0.09 -10.72
C GLU A 86 9.12 -0.11 -11.21
N LYS A 87 9.58 1.00 -11.79
CA LYS A 87 10.96 1.14 -12.29
C LYS A 87 12.02 0.92 -11.20
N VAL A 88 11.80 1.43 -9.99
CA VAL A 88 12.75 1.25 -8.87
C VAL A 88 12.78 -0.22 -8.44
N LEU A 89 11.62 -0.85 -8.28
CA LEU A 89 11.53 -2.25 -7.83
C LEU A 89 12.15 -3.22 -8.85
N LEU A 90 11.85 -3.04 -10.13
CA LEU A 90 12.43 -3.87 -11.20
C LEU A 90 13.96 -3.70 -11.26
N LYS A 91 14.48 -2.48 -11.12
CA LYS A 91 15.93 -2.23 -11.08
C LYS A 91 16.62 -2.91 -9.88
N LYS A 92 15.91 -3.03 -8.75
CA LYS A 92 16.39 -3.72 -7.56
C LYS A 92 16.32 -5.26 -7.69
N GLY A 93 15.69 -5.78 -8.74
CA GLY A 93 15.52 -7.22 -8.99
C GLY A 93 14.25 -7.80 -8.35
N PHE A 94 13.30 -6.98 -7.95
CA PHE A 94 12.01 -7.42 -7.43
C PHE A 94 11.00 -7.68 -8.54
N SER A 95 10.02 -8.53 -8.26
CA SER A 95 8.86 -8.75 -9.12
C SER A 95 7.81 -7.68 -8.81
N CYS A 96 7.34 -6.97 -9.84
CA CYS A 96 6.36 -5.91 -9.67
C CYS A 96 5.29 -5.95 -10.75
N PHE A 97 4.04 -6.13 -10.35
CA PHE A 97 2.89 -6.01 -11.22
C PHE A 97 2.40 -4.56 -11.25
N TYR A 98 2.38 -3.94 -12.43
CA TYR A 98 1.72 -2.66 -12.59
C TYR A 98 0.21 -2.81 -12.84
N PHE A 99 -0.58 -2.16 -11.99
CA PHE A 99 -2.04 -2.06 -12.07
C PHE A 99 -2.44 -0.61 -12.36
N HIS A 100 -3.01 -0.36 -13.54
CA HIS A 100 -3.40 0.98 -13.95
C HIS A 100 -4.43 1.57 -12.97
N PRO A 101 -4.30 2.83 -12.50
CA PRO A 101 -5.20 3.34 -11.47
C PRO A 101 -6.53 3.90 -12.00
N GLY A 102 -6.68 4.06 -13.32
CA GLY A 102 -7.71 4.88 -13.95
C GLY A 102 -9.18 4.54 -13.63
N GLU A 103 -9.49 3.33 -13.15
CA GLU A 103 -10.86 2.94 -12.77
C GLU A 103 -11.01 2.74 -11.25
N ILE A 104 -10.00 3.10 -10.46
CA ILE A 104 -10.06 3.10 -8.99
C ILE A 104 -10.71 4.39 -8.52
N ARG A 105 -11.83 4.27 -7.81
CA ARG A 105 -12.63 5.40 -7.33
C ARG A 105 -12.04 6.00 -6.06
N ILE A 106 -11.98 7.33 -6.01
CA ILE A 106 -11.77 8.11 -4.79
C ILE A 106 -12.47 9.47 -4.95
N PRO A 107 -13.28 9.93 -3.99
CA PRO A 107 -13.94 11.24 -4.10
C PRO A 107 -12.92 12.38 -4.15
N GLY A 108 -13.13 13.35 -5.04
CA GLY A 108 -12.30 14.55 -5.12
C GLY A 108 -10.98 14.42 -5.91
N HIS A 109 -10.70 13.26 -6.49
CA HIS A 109 -9.54 13.08 -7.38
C HIS A 109 -9.92 12.30 -8.65
N ASN A 110 -9.03 12.35 -9.65
CA ASN A 110 -9.24 11.64 -10.92
C ASN A 110 -9.25 10.11 -10.74
N ASN A 111 -8.46 9.60 -9.82
CA ASN A 111 -8.34 8.18 -9.50
C ASN A 111 -7.68 7.97 -8.13
N GLY A 112 -7.94 6.82 -7.52
CA GLY A 112 -7.21 6.32 -6.35
C GLY A 112 -5.98 5.50 -6.74
N PHE A 113 -5.45 4.72 -5.79
CA PHE A 113 -4.34 3.79 -5.99
C PHE A 113 -4.64 2.39 -5.45
N ILE A 114 -4.06 1.36 -6.08
CA ILE A 114 -4.34 -0.04 -5.74
C ILE A 114 -4.04 -0.39 -4.27
N GLY A 115 -2.96 0.13 -3.70
CA GLY A 115 -2.59 -0.11 -2.30
C GLY A 115 -3.52 0.53 -1.27
N GLY A 116 -4.26 1.58 -1.67
CA GLY A 116 -5.32 2.19 -0.87
C GLY A 116 -6.65 1.43 -0.92
N THR A 117 -6.76 0.42 -1.78
CA THR A 117 -7.94 -0.45 -1.89
C THR A 117 -7.76 -1.78 -1.15
N ALA A 118 -6.54 -2.11 -0.70
CA ALA A 118 -6.22 -3.49 -0.38
C ALA A 118 -5.52 -3.70 0.96
N GLY A 119 -5.60 -4.93 1.47
CA GLY A 119 -4.81 -5.43 2.58
C GLY A 119 -4.47 -6.91 2.38
N VAL A 120 -3.29 -7.31 2.85
CA VAL A 120 -2.80 -8.67 2.74
C VAL A 120 -2.69 -9.29 4.13
N TRP A 121 -3.25 -10.48 4.30
CA TRP A 121 -3.16 -11.24 5.54
C TRP A 121 -2.93 -12.72 5.26
N ARG A 122 -1.76 -13.23 5.66
CA ARG A 122 -1.31 -14.60 5.36
C ARG A 122 -1.32 -14.81 3.83
N LYS A 123 -1.99 -15.87 3.36
CA LYS A 123 -2.15 -16.18 1.92
C LYS A 123 -3.42 -15.59 1.31
N ARG A 124 -3.95 -14.51 1.87
CA ARG A 124 -5.14 -13.82 1.38
C ARG A 124 -4.85 -12.36 1.07
N ILE A 125 -5.42 -11.88 -0.02
CA ILE A 125 -5.50 -10.46 -0.34
C ILE A 125 -6.98 -10.05 -0.39
N PHE A 126 -7.28 -8.96 0.30
CA PHE A 126 -8.61 -8.37 0.40
C PHE A 126 -8.62 -7.08 -0.40
N PHE A 127 -9.67 -6.88 -1.19
CA PHE A 127 -9.91 -5.66 -1.96
C PHE A 127 -11.21 -5.01 -1.52
N ASN A 128 -11.17 -3.71 -1.27
CA ASN A 128 -12.34 -2.87 -1.07
C ASN A 128 -12.97 -2.55 -2.43
N GLY A 129 -13.89 -3.41 -2.84
CA GLY A 129 -14.40 -3.48 -4.21
C GLY A 129 -14.02 -4.79 -4.90
N ASN A 130 -14.36 -4.86 -6.19
CA ASN A 130 -14.15 -6.01 -7.04
C ASN A 130 -13.14 -5.71 -8.14
N ILE A 131 -12.00 -6.43 -8.14
CA ILE A 131 -10.96 -6.27 -9.16
C ILE A 131 -11.46 -6.66 -10.56
N GLU A 132 -12.46 -7.54 -10.68
CA GLU A 132 -12.95 -8.04 -11.96
C GLU A 132 -13.69 -6.98 -12.79
N LEU A 133 -14.10 -5.87 -12.16
CA LEU A 133 -14.70 -4.73 -12.86
C LEU A 133 -13.67 -3.80 -13.50
N HIS A 134 -12.39 -4.03 -13.24
CA HIS A 134 -11.29 -3.24 -13.79
C HIS A 134 -10.71 -3.91 -15.04
N ALA A 135 -10.24 -3.13 -16.02
CA ALA A 135 -9.66 -3.65 -17.26
C ALA A 135 -8.43 -4.57 -17.02
N ASP A 136 -7.60 -4.23 -16.04
CA ASP A 136 -6.47 -5.06 -15.58
C ASP A 136 -6.87 -6.21 -14.61
N GLY A 137 -8.15 -6.33 -14.26
CA GLY A 137 -8.66 -7.22 -13.21
C GLY A 137 -8.31 -8.68 -13.40
N GLN A 138 -8.61 -9.22 -14.58
CA GLN A 138 -8.33 -10.62 -14.90
C GLN A 138 -6.83 -10.93 -14.88
N ARG A 139 -6.00 -10.01 -15.40
CA ARG A 139 -4.54 -10.15 -15.40
C ARG A 139 -3.96 -10.13 -13.98
N LEU A 140 -4.52 -9.28 -13.11
CA LEU A 140 -4.17 -9.25 -11.70
C LEU A 140 -4.59 -10.54 -10.97
N LYS A 141 -5.81 -11.02 -11.23
CA LYS A 141 -6.33 -12.28 -10.66
C LYS A 141 -5.40 -13.45 -10.97
N GLU A 142 -5.01 -13.62 -12.24
CA GLU A 142 -4.08 -14.67 -12.66
C GLU A 142 -2.71 -14.55 -11.96
N HIS A 143 -2.17 -13.34 -11.88
CA HIS A 143 -0.91 -13.10 -11.18
C HIS A 143 -0.96 -13.49 -9.69
N LEU A 144 -2.03 -13.12 -8.99
CA LEU A 144 -2.25 -13.43 -7.57
C LEU A 144 -2.44 -14.93 -7.34
N LEU A 145 -3.20 -15.62 -8.21
CA LEU A 145 -3.39 -17.07 -8.13
C LEU A 145 -2.08 -17.83 -8.36
N ASN A 146 -1.24 -17.38 -9.29
CA ASN A 146 0.09 -17.97 -9.51
C ASN A 146 1.03 -17.83 -8.31
N LEU A 147 0.82 -16.82 -7.46
CA LEU A 147 1.53 -16.65 -6.18
C LEU A 147 0.90 -17.45 -5.03
N GLY A 148 -0.18 -18.19 -5.30
CA GLY A 148 -0.91 -18.99 -4.32
C GLY A 148 -1.69 -18.14 -3.32
N LEU A 149 -2.15 -16.95 -3.72
CA LEU A 149 -3.01 -16.09 -2.91
C LEU A 149 -4.49 -16.36 -3.19
N GLU A 150 -5.27 -16.45 -2.12
CA GLU A 150 -6.73 -16.38 -2.17
C GLU A 150 -7.15 -14.90 -2.27
N ILE A 151 -8.10 -14.62 -3.16
CA ILE A 151 -8.56 -13.27 -3.48
C ILE A 151 -9.95 -13.06 -2.89
N ILE A 152 -10.13 -12.00 -2.11
CA ILE A 152 -11.40 -11.67 -1.47
C ILE A 152 -11.81 -10.25 -1.85
N CYS A 153 -12.87 -10.13 -2.63
CA CYS A 153 -13.52 -8.85 -2.93
C CYS A 153 -14.55 -8.56 -1.83
N LEU A 154 -14.47 -7.39 -1.20
CA LEU A 154 -15.35 -7.02 -0.07
C LEU A 154 -16.69 -6.42 -0.51
N SER A 155 -16.86 -6.17 -1.81
CA SER A 155 -18.13 -5.76 -2.41
C SER A 155 -18.13 -6.07 -3.92
N ASP A 156 -19.30 -5.98 -4.55
CA ASP A 156 -19.49 -6.13 -6.00
C ASP A 156 -19.37 -4.79 -6.76
N GLU A 157 -18.83 -3.76 -6.12
CA GLU A 157 -18.63 -2.43 -6.70
C GLU A 157 -17.21 -2.25 -7.22
N TYR A 158 -16.97 -1.19 -8.00
CA TYR A 158 -15.61 -0.81 -8.41
C TYR A 158 -14.69 -0.62 -7.21
N LEU A 159 -13.39 -0.88 -7.41
CA LEU A 159 -12.36 -0.61 -6.41
C LEU A 159 -12.47 0.81 -5.86
N TYR A 160 -12.49 0.92 -4.53
CA TYR A 160 -12.55 2.18 -3.82
C TYR A 160 -11.31 2.35 -2.95
N ASP A 161 -10.56 3.42 -3.18
CA ASP A 161 -9.44 3.81 -2.35
C ASP A 161 -9.97 4.52 -1.09
N GLY A 162 -10.06 3.75 -0.01
CA GLY A 162 -10.49 4.21 1.31
C GLY A 162 -9.34 4.33 2.31
N GLY A 163 -8.11 4.20 1.84
CA GLY A 163 -6.96 3.84 2.67
C GLY A 163 -6.84 2.33 2.87
N CYS A 164 -5.60 1.86 2.97
CA CYS A 164 -5.30 0.43 3.01
C CYS A 164 -6.02 -0.30 4.16
N ILE A 165 -6.31 -1.59 3.95
CA ILE A 165 -6.96 -2.43 4.96
C ILE A 165 -5.90 -2.93 5.94
N PHE A 166 -6.14 -2.70 7.24
CA PHE A 166 -5.29 -3.16 8.34
C PHE A 166 -5.87 -4.39 9.04
N PHE A 167 -4.97 -5.24 9.52
CA PHE A 167 -5.28 -6.37 10.40
C PHE A 167 -4.55 -6.09 11.72
N VAL A 168 -5.31 -5.93 12.80
CA VAL A 168 -4.82 -5.55 14.13
C VAL A 168 -5.33 -6.51 15.19
#